data_AF-A0A832SLX9-F1
#
_entry.id   AF-A0A832SLX9-F1
#
_cell.length_a   1.000
_cell.length_b   1.000
_cell.length_c   1.000
_cell.angle_alpha   90.00
_cell.angle_beta   90.00
_cell.angle_gamma   90.00
#
_symmetry.space_group_name_H-M   'P 1'
#
loop_
_entity.id
_entity.type
_entity.pdbx_description
1 polymer ?
#
loop_
_entity_poly.entity_id
_entity_poly.type
_entity_poly.pdbx_seq_one_letter_code
_entity_poly.pdbx_strand_id
1 'polypeptide(L)' 'MSAINEFKITQIVDNGQIIQLTLIENISTEPISQKQMIIENVSKKLDSETKEQVMPLLEAILQA' A
#
# COMPACT_ATOMS: atom_id res chain seq x y z
N MET A 1 3.35 -7.00 -19.19
CA MET A 1 4.63 -7.42 -18.57
C MET A 1 4.27 -8.29 -17.37
N SER A 2 4.83 -9.49 -17.23
CA SER A 2 4.58 -10.30 -16.01
C SER A 2 5.33 -9.67 -14.85
N ALA A 3 4.64 -9.43 -13.73
CA ALA A 3 5.30 -8.99 -12.51
C ALA A 3 6.37 -10.04 -12.12
N ILE A 4 7.60 -9.59 -11.86
CA ILE A 4 8.63 -10.43 -11.25
C ILE A 4 8.36 -10.36 -9.75
N ASN A 5 7.94 -11.46 -9.14
CA ASN A 5 7.67 -11.52 -7.71
C ASN A 5 8.98 -11.80 -6.98
N GLU A 6 9.36 -10.90 -6.07
CA GLU A 6 10.54 -11.07 -5.23
C GLU A 6 10.21 -12.01 -4.07
N PHE A 7 11.11 -12.94 -3.78
CA PHE A 7 10.98 -13.85 -2.63
C PHE A 7 12.23 -13.78 -1.77
N LYS A 8 12.04 -13.82 -0.45
CA LYS A 8 13.10 -13.99 0.53
C LYS A 8 13.15 -15.45 0.98
N ILE A 9 14.31 -16.08 0.84
CA ILE A 9 14.56 -17.40 1.43
C ILE A 9 14.62 -17.23 2.95
N THR A 10 13.86 -18.04 3.67
CA THR A 10 13.82 -18.06 5.14
C THR A 10 14.42 -19.33 5.73
N GLN A 11 14.42 -20.42 4.95
CA GLN A 11 15.04 -21.67 5.36
C GLN A 11 15.58 -22.41 4.13
N ILE A 12 16.72 -23.07 4.32
CA ILE A 12 17.30 -24.03 3.38
C ILE A 12 17.55 -25.31 4.16
N VAL A 13 17.02 -26.43 3.67
CA VAL A 13 17.31 -27.77 4.18
C VAL A 13 17.86 -28.61 3.04
N ASP A 14 19.05 -29.17 3.23
CA ASP A 14 19.69 -30.07 2.27
C ASP A 14 19.89 -31.43 2.95
N ASN A 15 19.45 -32.50 2.27
CA ASN A 15 19.62 -33.87 2.73
C ASN A 15 20.49 -34.73 1.80
N GLY A 16 21.20 -34.11 0.85
CA GLY A 16 22.10 -34.76 -0.10
C GLY A 16 21.41 -35.34 -1.34
N GLN A 17 20.08 -35.41 -1.37
CA GLN A 17 19.29 -35.79 -2.55
C GLN A 17 18.37 -34.66 -3.01
N ILE A 18 17.85 -33.89 -2.06
CA ILE A 18 16.87 -32.83 -2.28
C ILE A 18 17.29 -31.60 -1.48
N ILE A 19 17.17 -30.44 -2.12
CA ILE A 19 17.23 -29.13 -1.47
C ILE A 19 15.80 -28.62 -1.33
N GLN A 20 15.36 -28.40 -0.10
CA GLN A 20 14.08 -27.78 0.22
C GLN A 20 14.31 -26.31 0.61
N LEU A 21 13.57 -25.41 -0.04
CA LEU A 21 13.59 -23.97 0.24
C LEU A 21 12.24 -23.52 0.81
N THR A 22 12.24 -22.84 1.94
CA THR A 22 11.07 -22.12 2.46
C THR A 22 11.19 -20.64 2.08
N LEU A 23 10.22 -20.14 1.32
CA LEU A 23 10.21 -18.79 0.77
C LEU A 23 9.07 -17.97 1.39
N ILE A 24 9.33 -16.69 1.65
CA ILE A 24 8.28 -15.69 1.89
C ILE A 24 8.30 -14.71 0.73
N GLU A 25 7.13 -14.45 0.14
CA GLU A 25 6.99 -13.43 -0.89
C GLU A 25 7.20 -12.05 -0.29
N ASN A 26 8.11 -11.28 -0.91
CA ASN A 26 8.32 -9.89 -0.56
C ASN A 26 7.27 -9.05 -1.29
N ILE A 27 6.09 -8.96 -0.69
CA ILE A 27 5.02 -8.10 -1.22
C ILE A 27 5.35 -6.67 -0.82
N SER A 28 5.99 -5.93 -1.72
CA SER A 28 6.08 -4.48 -1.61
C SER A 28 4.75 -3.87 -2.03
N THR A 29 3.93 -3.50 -1.06
CA THR A 29 2.72 -2.69 -1.33
C THR A 29 3.12 -1.23 -1.44
N GLU A 30 2.51 -0.48 -2.34
CA GLU A 30 2.65 0.98 -2.31
C GLU A 30 2.24 1.51 -0.92
N PRO A 31 3.02 2.43 -0.33
CA PRO A 31 2.66 3.00 0.96
C PRO A 31 1.32 3.71 0.83
N ILE A 32 0.37 3.32 1.68
CA ILE A 32 -0.93 3.96 1.69
C ILE A 32 -0.79 5.40 2.20
N SER A 33 -1.11 6.39 1.35
CA SER A 33 -1.11 7.79 1.76
C SER A 33 -2.33 8.06 2.62
N GLN A 34 -2.12 8.24 3.93
CA GLN A 34 -3.21 8.59 4.87
C GLN A 34 -3.94 9.87 4.42
N LYS A 35 -3.19 10.85 3.93
CA LYS A 35 -3.74 12.09 3.34
C LYS A 35 -4.71 11.77 2.20
N GLN A 36 -4.29 10.92 1.26
CA GLN A 36 -5.12 10.54 0.11
C GLN A 36 -6.37 9.78 0.56
N MET A 37 -6.25 8.85 1.52
CA MET A 37 -7.41 8.15 2.09
C MET A 37 -8.43 9.10 2.71
N ILE A 38 -7.97 10.10 3.46
CA ILE A 38 -8.85 11.08 4.10
C ILE A 38 -9.56 11.91 3.03
N ILE A 39 -8.82 12.42 2.05
CA ILE A 39 -9.37 13.19 0.92
C ILE A 39 -10.42 12.37 0.16
N GLU A 40 -10.15 11.09 -0.13
CA GLU A 40 -11.09 10.22 -0.82
C GLU A 40 -12.35 9.91 0.01
N ASN A 41 -12.20 9.63 1.30
CA ASN A 41 -13.33 9.35 2.17
C ASN A 41 -14.24 10.57 2.37
N VAL A 42 -13.65 11.76 2.50
CA VAL A 42 -14.40 13.01 2.60
C VAL A 42 -15.05 13.34 1.26
N SER A 43 -14.31 13.21 0.14
CA SER A 43 -14.83 13.40 -1.22
C SER A 43 -16.04 12.54 -1.55
N LYS A 44 -16.07 11.29 -1.06
CA LYS A 44 -17.17 10.33 -1.32
C LYS A 44 -18.43 10.63 -0.50
N LYS A 45 -18.31 11.36 0.60
CA LYS A 45 -19.40 11.61 1.55
C LYS A 45 -20.04 12.99 1.41
N LEU A 46 -19.36 13.92 0.73
CA LEU A 46 -19.85 15.28 0.52
C LEU A 46 -20.45 15.44 -0.87
N ASP A 47 -21.49 16.26 -0.96
CA ASP A 47 -21.99 16.81 -2.22
C ASP A 47 -20.98 17.78 -2.84
N SER A 48 -21.15 18.09 -4.12
CA SER A 48 -20.19 18.90 -4.89
C SER A 48 -19.98 20.30 -4.33
N GLU A 49 -21.03 20.94 -3.79
CA GLU A 49 -20.98 22.29 -3.25
C GLU A 49 -20.19 22.32 -1.93
N THR A 50 -20.51 21.40 -1.01
CA THR A 50 -19.78 21.28 0.26
C THR A 50 -18.32 20.86 0.04
N LYS A 51 -18.06 20.02 -0.96
CA LYS A 51 -16.71 19.55 -1.29
C LYS A 51 -15.77 20.69 -1.70
N GLU A 52 -16.23 21.64 -2.51
CA GLU A 52 -15.41 22.78 -2.94
C GLU A 52 -14.98 23.67 -1.76
N GLN A 53 -15.82 23.79 -0.74
CA GLN A 53 -15.53 24.60 0.45
C GLN A 53 -14.62 23.86 1.44
N VAL A 54 -14.81 22.54 1.60
CA VAL A 54 -14.14 21.74 2.62
C VAL A 54 -12.76 21.23 2.17
N MET A 55 -12.55 20.96 0.88
CA MET A 55 -11.28 20.44 0.37
C MET A 55 -10.07 21.36 0.63
N PRO A 56 -10.15 22.68 0.38
CA PRO A 56 -9.02 23.58 0.67
C PRO A 56 -8.64 23.62 2.16
N LEU A 57 -9.63 23.53 3.04
CA LEU A 57 -9.43 23.51 4.50
C LEU A 57 -8.80 22.18 4.95
N LEU A 58 -9.29 21.07 4.39
CA LEU A 58 -8.76 19.74 4.64
C LEU A 58 -7.30 19.63 4.19
N GLU A 59 -6.97 20.17 3.02
CA GLU A 59 -5.59 20.19 2.51
C GLU A 59 -4.64 20.99 3.39
N ALA A 60 -5.09 22.15 3.91
CA ALA A 60 -4.30 22.97 4.82
C ALA A 60 -4.01 22.26 6.15
N ILE A 61 -4.97 21.50 6.70
CA ILE A 61 -4.79 20.71 7.92
C ILE A 61 -3.85 19.52 7.68
N LEU A 62 -3.94 18.89 6.50
CA LEU A 62 -3.11 17.73 6.12
C LEU A 62 -1.71 18.11 5.60
N GLN A 63 -1.38 19.39 5.47
CA GLN A 63 -0.03 19.89 5.15
C GLN A 63 0.84 20.18 6.40
N ALA A 64 0.23 20.25 7.59
CA ALA A 64 0.89 20.59 8.85
C ALA A 64 1.56 19.39 9.53
#